data_AF-A0A3S3QM39-F1
#
_entry.id   AF-A0A3S3QM39-F1
#
_cell.length_a   1.000
_cell.length_b   1.000
_cell.length_c   1.000
_cell.angle_alpha   90.00
_cell.angle_beta   90.00
_cell.angle_gamma   90.00
#
_symmetry.space_group_name_H-M   'P 1'
#
loop_
_entity.id
_entity.type
_entity.pdbx_description
1 polymer ?
#
loop_
_entity_poly.entity_id
_entity_poly.type
_entity_poly.pdbx_seq_one_letter_code
_entity_poly.pdbx_strand_id
1 'polypeptide(L)'
;MFIEKWKDTAFGSDYGADFQRFLEKIPTDKLTLADIYERCDLKKYFDQPDTLNQRTDNNVKLDNPNFEQFVHYEDAVIALTAIVVESELNGCADLSNAYGSKTLALETTKEELVTLKNALTEIYESPDKFILFAMLDNNERNETLLTIAEIMEQLKNCIDKTI
;
A
#
# COMPACT_ATOMS: atom_id res chain seq x y z
N MET A 1 13.94 12.78 1.02
CA MET A 1 13.12 13.14 2.19
C MET A 1 12.49 11.84 2.65
N PHE A 2 12.78 11.40 3.87
CA PHE A 2 12.16 10.20 4.43
C PHE A 2 10.77 10.59 4.92
N ILE A 3 9.74 9.85 4.51
CA ILE A 3 8.47 9.91 5.21
C ILE A 3 8.76 9.23 6.56
N GLU A 4 8.73 9.96 7.67
CA GLU A 4 9.34 9.48 8.92
C GLU A 4 8.47 8.42 9.62
N LYS A 5 7.16 8.42 9.35
CA LYS A 5 6.14 7.62 10.05
C LYS A 5 5.35 6.62 9.20
N TRP A 6 5.57 6.53 7.89
CA TRP A 6 4.74 5.66 7.02
C TRP A 6 4.78 4.19 7.41
N LYS A 7 5.85 3.74 8.05
CA LYS A 7 6.09 2.34 8.38
C LYS A 7 5.13 1.82 9.45
N ASP A 8 4.86 2.64 10.46
CA ASP A 8 3.90 2.30 11.50
C ASP A 8 2.48 2.31 10.93
N THR A 9 2.19 3.27 10.05
CA THR A 9 0.89 3.34 9.35
C THR A 9 0.70 2.22 8.32
N ALA A 10 1.76 1.77 7.65
CA ALA A 10 1.71 0.73 6.61
C ALA A 10 1.80 -0.69 7.16
N PHE A 11 2.55 -0.89 8.25
CA PHE A 11 2.89 -2.22 8.77
C PHE A 11 2.66 -2.39 10.27
N GLY A 12 2.15 -1.37 10.96
CA GLY A 12 1.82 -1.47 12.39
C GLY A 12 0.57 -2.32 12.67
N SER A 13 -0.23 -2.62 11.65
CA SER A 13 -1.33 -3.59 11.72
C SER A 13 -0.84 -5.01 11.39
N ASP A 14 -1.49 -6.03 11.97
CA ASP A 14 -1.20 -7.44 11.64
C ASP A 14 -1.35 -7.70 10.12
N TYR A 15 -2.33 -7.04 9.48
CA TYR A 15 -2.58 -7.15 8.05
C TYR A 15 -1.50 -6.46 7.20
N GLY A 16 -1.01 -5.29 7.64
CA GLY A 16 0.12 -4.62 7.01
C GLY A 16 1.39 -5.46 7.06
N ALA A 17 1.70 -6.03 8.24
CA ALA A 17 2.84 -6.94 8.41
C ALA A 17 2.71 -8.21 7.56
N ASP A 18 1.51 -8.73 7.39
CA ASP A 18 1.25 -9.87 6.51
C ASP A 18 1.44 -9.54 5.03
N PHE A 19 1.01 -8.35 4.60
CA PHE A 19 1.26 -7.87 3.23
C PHE A 19 2.75 -7.65 2.98
N GLN A 20 3.49 -7.10 3.95
CA GLN A 20 4.94 -7.00 3.89
C GLN A 20 5.62 -8.35 3.67
N ARG A 21 5.30 -9.35 4.51
CA ARG A 21 5.84 -10.71 4.39
C ARG A 21 5.52 -11.34 3.05
N PHE A 22 4.35 -11.04 2.49
CA PHE A 22 3.97 -11.47 1.15
C PHE A 22 4.89 -10.88 0.07
N LEU A 23 5.15 -9.57 0.10
CA LEU A 23 6.04 -8.90 -0.85
C LEU A 23 7.47 -9.45 -0.77
N GLU A 24 7.98 -9.72 0.42
CA GLU A 24 9.34 -10.27 0.62
C GLU A 24 9.52 -11.70 0.07
N LYS A 25 8.41 -12.46 -0.07
CA LYS A 25 8.41 -13.80 -0.65
C LYS A 25 8.38 -13.80 -2.18
N ILE A 26 8.34 -12.65 -2.84
CA ILE A 26 8.43 -12.57 -4.31
C ILE A 26 9.91 -12.72 -4.70
N PRO A 27 10.29 -13.79 -5.43
CA PRO A 27 11.69 -14.14 -5.67
C PRO A 27 12.31 -13.34 -6.82
N THR A 28 12.10 -12.02 -6.81
CA THR A 28 12.59 -11.10 -7.84
C THR A 28 13.38 -9.97 -7.18
N ASP A 29 14.44 -9.52 -7.85
CA ASP A 29 15.29 -8.42 -7.37
C ASP A 29 14.67 -7.04 -7.67
N LYS A 30 13.90 -6.95 -8.77
CA LYS A 30 13.13 -5.77 -9.16
C LYS A 30 11.69 -6.19 -9.44
N LEU A 31 10.73 -5.58 -8.75
CA LEU A 31 9.31 -5.89 -8.82
C LEU A 31 8.58 -4.87 -9.68
N THR A 32 7.65 -5.34 -10.50
CA THR A 32 6.61 -4.52 -11.12
C THR A 32 5.31 -4.65 -10.32
N LEU A 33 4.36 -3.74 -10.51
CA LEU A 33 3.02 -3.95 -9.92
C LEU A 33 2.33 -5.17 -10.53
N ALA A 34 2.62 -5.52 -11.78
CA ALA A 34 2.14 -6.74 -12.41
C ALA A 34 2.60 -8.00 -11.65
N ASP A 35 3.87 -8.08 -11.24
CA ASP A 35 4.38 -9.22 -10.45
C ASP A 35 3.64 -9.38 -9.11
N ILE A 36 3.20 -8.26 -8.53
CA ILE A 36 2.41 -8.25 -7.29
C ILE A 36 0.98 -8.73 -7.58
N TYR A 37 0.35 -8.20 -8.63
CA TYR A 37 -1.03 -8.53 -9.01
C TYR A 37 -1.21 -9.96 -9.54
N GLU A 38 -0.15 -10.59 -10.05
CA GLU A 38 -0.21 -12.01 -10.40
C GLU A 38 -0.36 -12.92 -9.18
N ARG A 39 -0.02 -12.40 -7.99
CA ARG A 39 0.06 -13.16 -6.73
C ARG A 39 -0.92 -12.66 -5.66
N CYS A 40 -1.78 -11.70 -6.00
CA CYS A 40 -2.87 -11.26 -5.15
C CYS A 40 -4.02 -10.73 -5.99
N ASP A 41 -5.22 -10.69 -5.41
CA ASP A 41 -6.38 -10.21 -6.14
C ASP A 41 -6.59 -8.68 -6.05
N LEU A 42 -5.58 -7.92 -5.60
CA LEU A 42 -5.64 -6.47 -5.40
C LEU A 42 -6.10 -5.72 -6.66
N LYS A 43 -5.63 -6.15 -7.84
CA LYS A 43 -5.98 -5.53 -9.13
C LYS A 43 -7.48 -5.47 -9.39
N LYS A 44 -8.26 -6.43 -8.87
CA LYS A 44 -9.73 -6.45 -9.06
C LYS A 44 -10.39 -5.17 -8.53
N TYR A 45 -9.85 -4.60 -7.45
CA TYR A 45 -10.38 -3.39 -6.83
C TYR A 45 -10.04 -2.13 -7.64
N PHE A 46 -8.89 -2.11 -8.32
CA PHE A 46 -8.52 -1.02 -9.23
C PHE A 46 -9.32 -1.07 -10.53
N ASP A 47 -9.57 -2.27 -11.05
CA ASP A 47 -10.36 -2.47 -12.27
C ASP A 47 -11.87 -2.24 -12.03
N GLN A 48 -12.35 -2.51 -10.81
CA GLN A 48 -13.76 -2.47 -10.43
C GLN A 48 -13.94 -1.78 -9.06
N PRO A 49 -13.71 -0.46 -8.96
CA PRO A 49 -13.78 0.26 -7.68
C PRO A 49 -15.16 0.19 -7.01
N ASP A 50 -16.23 -0.01 -7.78
CA ASP A 50 -17.59 -0.20 -7.24
C ASP A 50 -17.72 -1.40 -6.31
N THR A 51 -16.80 -2.38 -6.39
CA THR A 51 -16.76 -3.51 -5.45
C THR A 51 -16.49 -3.06 -4.01
N LEU A 52 -15.76 -1.96 -3.81
CA LEU A 52 -15.48 -1.39 -2.50
C LEU A 52 -16.73 -0.79 -1.84
N ASN A 53 -17.73 -0.38 -2.63
CA ASN A 53 -18.97 0.21 -2.11
C ASN A 53 -19.96 -0.84 -1.58
N GLN A 54 -19.67 -2.13 -1.74
CA GLN A 54 -20.59 -3.19 -1.33
C GLN A 54 -20.50 -3.52 0.16
N ARG A 55 -19.32 -3.34 0.78
CA ARG A 55 -19.02 -3.62 2.19
C ARG A 55 -17.82 -2.80 2.66
N THR A 56 -17.61 -2.68 3.97
CA THR A 56 -16.48 -1.94 4.57
C THR A 56 -15.27 -2.83 4.90
N ASP A 57 -15.44 -4.16 4.87
CA ASP A 57 -14.41 -5.18 5.18
C ASP A 57 -13.86 -5.82 3.88
N ASN A 58 -13.38 -4.98 2.96
CA ASN A 58 -12.85 -5.46 1.68
C ASN A 58 -11.49 -6.12 1.90
N ASN A 59 -11.40 -7.40 1.53
CA ASN A 59 -10.21 -8.22 1.74
C ASN A 59 -9.53 -8.59 0.43
N VAL A 60 -8.22 -8.36 0.37
CA VAL A 60 -7.31 -8.79 -0.68
C VAL A 60 -6.80 -10.18 -0.33
N LYS A 61 -7.02 -11.14 -1.21
CA LYS A 61 -6.46 -12.49 -1.10
C LYS A 61 -5.01 -12.48 -1.56
N LEU A 62 -4.12 -13.02 -0.73
CA LEU A 62 -2.70 -13.18 -1.02
C LEU A 62 -2.39 -14.64 -1.34
N ASP A 63 -1.55 -14.87 -2.35
CA ASP A 63 -1.07 -16.21 -2.66
C ASP A 63 -0.13 -16.73 -1.57
N ASN A 64 -0.57 -17.76 -0.87
CA ASN A 64 0.21 -18.46 0.14
C ASN A 64 0.01 -19.99 -0.02
N PRO A 65 1.11 -20.77 -0.14
CA PRO A 65 1.01 -22.20 -0.42
C PRO A 65 0.50 -23.03 0.77
N ASN A 66 0.52 -22.48 1.98
CA ASN A 66 0.22 -23.22 3.20
C ASN A 66 -1.23 -23.05 3.68
N PHE A 67 -1.85 -21.89 3.42
CA PHE A 67 -3.20 -21.55 3.88
C PHE A 67 -3.74 -20.32 3.14
N GLU A 68 -5.06 -20.09 3.21
CA GLU A 68 -5.65 -18.86 2.69
C GLU A 68 -5.26 -17.67 3.57
N GLN A 69 -4.67 -16.64 2.96
CA GLN A 69 -4.23 -15.43 3.64
C GLN A 69 -4.93 -14.22 3.01
N PHE A 70 -5.40 -13.32 3.88
CA PHE A 70 -6.12 -12.12 3.48
C PHE A 70 -5.56 -10.91 4.23
N VAL A 71 -5.58 -9.75 3.57
CA VAL A 71 -5.29 -8.45 4.16
C VAL A 71 -6.39 -7.48 3.79
N HIS A 72 -6.67 -6.48 4.63
CA HIS A 72 -7.62 -5.45 4.22
C HIS A 72 -7.08 -4.66 3.04
N TYR A 73 -8.00 -4.24 2.17
CA TYR A 73 -7.68 -3.48 0.97
C TYR A 73 -6.92 -2.19 1.30
N GLU A 74 -7.36 -1.44 2.30
CA GLU A 74 -6.72 -0.19 2.70
C GLU A 74 -5.30 -0.41 3.24
N ASP A 75 -5.07 -1.44 4.04
CA ASP A 75 -3.73 -1.79 4.54
C ASP A 75 -2.80 -2.09 3.36
N ALA A 76 -3.26 -2.90 2.39
CA ALA A 76 -2.49 -3.23 1.19
C ALA A 76 -2.18 -1.99 0.32
N VAL A 77 -3.16 -1.11 0.10
CA VAL A 77 -2.97 0.11 -0.72
C VAL A 77 -2.04 1.10 -0.04
N ILE A 78 -2.22 1.37 1.25
CA ILE A 78 -1.36 2.28 2.01
C ILE A 78 0.08 1.77 1.99
N ALA A 79 0.29 0.49 2.30
CA ALA A 79 1.60 -0.14 2.31
C ALA A 79 2.23 -0.13 0.92
N LEU A 80 1.54 -0.62 -0.11
CA LEU A 80 2.06 -0.66 -1.47
C LEU A 80 2.46 0.73 -1.96
N THR A 81 1.60 1.73 -1.73
CA THR A 81 1.87 3.10 -2.18
C THR A 81 3.08 3.69 -1.47
N ALA A 82 3.22 3.47 -0.16
CA ALA A 82 4.37 3.97 0.59
C ALA A 82 5.69 3.34 0.12
N ILE A 83 5.71 2.03 -0.13
CA ILE A 83 6.88 1.32 -0.68
C ILE A 83 7.22 1.83 -2.08
N VAL A 84 6.22 1.99 -2.95
CA VAL A 84 6.42 2.54 -4.31
C VAL A 84 7.02 3.93 -4.25
N VAL A 85 6.47 4.83 -3.44
CA VAL A 85 7.01 6.18 -3.26
C VAL A 85 8.45 6.16 -2.75
N GLU A 86 8.76 5.35 -1.74
CA GLU A 86 10.14 5.25 -1.24
C GLU A 86 11.09 4.74 -2.31
N SER A 87 10.67 3.73 -3.08
CA SER A 87 11.44 3.19 -4.20
C SER A 87 11.66 4.22 -5.31
N GLU A 88 10.66 5.00 -5.70
CA GLU A 88 10.79 6.05 -6.71
C GLU A 88 11.75 7.17 -6.25
N LEU A 89 11.76 7.50 -4.96
CA LEU A 89 12.60 8.55 -4.41
C LEU A 89 14.06 8.12 -4.20
N ASN A 90 14.29 6.86 -3.84
CA ASN A 90 15.61 6.37 -3.40
C ASN A 90 16.20 5.29 -4.33
N GLY A 91 15.48 4.87 -5.37
CA GLY A 91 15.79 3.72 -6.22
C GLY A 91 15.39 2.36 -5.61
N CYS A 92 15.08 2.34 -4.32
CA CYS A 92 14.58 1.17 -3.60
C CYS A 92 13.88 1.56 -2.29
N ALA A 93 12.97 0.71 -1.83
CA ALA A 93 12.34 0.78 -0.52
C ALA A 93 13.04 -0.19 0.44
N ASP A 94 13.49 0.30 1.59
CA ASP A 94 14.23 -0.51 2.55
C ASP A 94 13.31 -0.98 3.68
N LEU A 95 12.75 -2.18 3.51
CA LEU A 95 11.84 -2.76 4.49
C LEU A 95 12.53 -3.18 5.78
N SER A 96 13.87 -3.30 5.81
CA SER A 96 14.60 -3.63 7.04
C SER A 96 14.41 -2.55 8.13
N ASN A 97 14.18 -1.31 7.70
CA ASN A 97 13.87 -0.22 8.61
C ASN A 97 12.38 -0.14 8.94
N ALA A 98 11.55 -1.08 8.47
CA ALA A 98 10.09 -1.07 8.53
C ALA A 98 9.52 -2.43 8.98
N TYR A 99 10.20 -3.12 9.90
CA TYR A 99 9.83 -4.46 10.43
C TYR A 99 10.03 -5.65 9.49
N GLY A 100 10.57 -5.40 8.29
CA GLY A 100 10.93 -6.42 7.31
C GLY A 100 12.40 -6.82 7.34
N SER A 101 12.84 -7.47 6.29
CA SER A 101 14.17 -8.06 6.13
C SER A 101 14.84 -7.77 4.78
N LYS A 102 14.11 -7.23 3.80
CA LYS A 102 14.61 -7.06 2.42
C LYS A 102 14.45 -5.62 1.91
N THR A 103 15.33 -5.25 0.98
CA THR A 103 15.17 -4.06 0.14
C THR A 103 14.42 -4.43 -1.14
N LEU A 104 13.42 -3.64 -1.51
CA LEU A 104 12.62 -3.83 -2.73
C LEU A 104 12.88 -2.71 -3.72
N ALA A 105 13.31 -3.04 -4.94
CA ALA A 105 13.30 -2.10 -6.05
C ALA A 105 12.00 -2.29 -6.85
N LEU A 106 11.24 -1.21 -7.05
CA LEU A 106 10.04 -1.23 -7.87
C LEU A 106 10.28 -0.52 -9.21
N GLU A 107 9.70 -1.09 -10.26
CA GLU A 107 9.55 -0.44 -11.57
C GLU A 107 8.08 -0.12 -11.77
N THR A 108 7.77 1.17 -11.88
CA THR A 108 6.39 1.62 -12.05
C THR A 108 6.24 2.52 -13.28
N THR A 109 5.06 2.50 -13.89
CA THR A 109 4.68 3.47 -14.92
C THR A 109 3.93 4.64 -14.31
N LYS A 110 3.83 5.74 -15.05
CA LYS A 110 3.03 6.90 -14.63
C LYS A 110 1.57 6.55 -14.39
N GLU A 111 0.99 5.70 -15.25
CA GLU A 111 -0.39 5.24 -15.12
C GLU A 111 -0.60 4.45 -13.83
N GLU A 112 0.35 3.60 -13.48
CA GLU A 112 0.35 2.84 -12.22
C GLU A 112 0.42 3.76 -11.00
N LEU A 113 1.29 4.76 -11.02
CA LEU A 113 1.38 5.78 -9.96
C LEU A 113 0.06 6.56 -9.82
N VAL A 114 -0.59 6.91 -10.94
CA VAL A 114 -1.89 7.59 -10.93
C VAL A 114 -2.99 6.69 -10.35
N THR A 115 -2.99 5.40 -10.68
CA THR A 115 -3.93 4.42 -10.10
C THR A 115 -3.78 4.33 -8.58
N LEU A 116 -2.55 4.18 -8.08
CA LEU A 116 -2.26 4.15 -6.64
C LEU A 116 -2.71 5.45 -5.97
N LYS A 117 -2.46 6.59 -6.60
CA LYS A 117 -2.87 7.90 -6.08
C LYS A 117 -4.39 7.99 -5.95
N ASN A 118 -5.15 7.55 -6.95
CA ASN A 118 -6.61 7.60 -6.92
C ASN A 118 -7.16 6.71 -5.81
N ALA A 119 -6.63 5.49 -5.67
CA ALA A 119 -7.00 4.57 -4.60
C ALA A 119 -6.72 5.15 -3.20
N LEU A 120 -5.52 5.72 -3.01
CA LEU A 120 -5.15 6.34 -1.74
C LEU A 120 -5.97 7.61 -1.44
N THR A 121 -6.34 8.38 -2.46
CA THR A 121 -7.24 9.54 -2.33
C THR A 121 -8.62 9.10 -1.83
N GLU A 122 -9.17 8.01 -2.34
CA GLU A 122 -10.46 7.49 -1.86
C GLU A 122 -10.40 7.10 -0.37
N ILE A 123 -9.32 6.44 0.05
CA ILE A 123 -9.07 6.10 1.46
C ILE A 123 -9.01 7.36 2.33
N TYR A 124 -8.29 8.39 1.86
CA TYR A 124 -8.13 9.65 2.58
C TYR A 124 -9.41 10.48 2.68
N GLU A 125 -10.19 10.56 1.61
CA GLU A 125 -11.42 11.37 1.55
C GLU A 125 -12.63 10.67 2.18
N SER A 126 -12.63 9.33 2.21
CA SER A 126 -13.73 8.51 2.75
C SER A 126 -13.26 7.46 3.77
N PRO A 127 -12.52 7.82 4.83
CA PRO A 127 -11.95 6.86 5.78
C PRO A 127 -12.99 5.97 6.47
N ASP A 128 -14.21 6.46 6.69
CA ASP A 128 -15.30 5.69 7.32
C ASP A 128 -15.80 4.50 6.48
N LYS A 129 -15.39 4.40 5.21
CA LYS A 129 -15.67 3.23 4.38
C LYS A 129 -14.74 2.03 4.66
N PHE A 130 -13.66 2.25 5.39
CA PHE A 130 -12.59 1.26 5.57
C PHE A 130 -12.49 0.83 7.03
N ILE A 131 -12.35 -0.47 7.27
CA ILE A 131 -12.43 -1.05 8.62
C ILE A 131 -11.29 -0.58 9.51
N LEU A 132 -10.10 -0.29 8.95
CA LEU A 132 -8.97 0.31 9.66
C LEU A 132 -9.42 1.48 10.53
N PHE A 133 -10.09 2.48 9.95
CA PHE A 133 -10.44 3.72 10.66
C PHE A 133 -11.60 3.57 11.64
N ALA A 134 -12.34 2.45 11.61
CA ALA A 134 -13.32 2.11 12.62
C ALA A 134 -12.68 1.52 13.88
N MET A 135 -11.46 1.01 13.78
CA MET A 135 -10.70 0.40 14.88
C MET A 135 -9.77 1.37 15.59
N LEU A 136 -9.41 2.49 14.95
CA LEU A 136 -8.51 3.50 15.50
C LEU A 136 -9.24 4.47 16.44
N ASP A 137 -8.55 4.93 17.48
CA ASP A 137 -9.02 6.09 18.23
C ASP A 137 -8.84 7.40 17.43
N ASN A 138 -9.38 8.52 17.94
CA ASN A 138 -9.34 9.80 17.23
C ASN A 138 -7.91 10.31 16.98
N ASN A 139 -6.96 10.04 17.88
CA ASN A 139 -5.58 10.47 17.72
C ASN A 139 -4.89 9.61 16.66
N GLU A 140 -4.99 8.29 16.77
CA GLU A 140 -4.42 7.33 15.82
C GLU A 140 -4.98 7.53 14.41
N ARG A 141 -6.28 7.80 14.31
CA ARG A 141 -6.94 8.15 13.05
C ARG A 141 -6.35 9.40 12.41
N ASN A 142 -6.16 10.46 13.19
CA ASN A 142 -5.59 11.71 12.67
C ASN A 142 -4.13 11.52 12.24
N GLU A 143 -3.33 10.78 13.01
CA GLU A 143 -1.95 10.47 12.65
C GLU A 143 -1.86 9.62 11.38
N THR A 144 -2.74 8.64 11.23
CA THR A 144 -2.85 7.80 10.03
C THR A 144 -3.19 8.65 8.80
N LEU A 145 -4.19 9.52 8.90
CA LEU A 145 -4.58 10.41 7.81
C LEU A 145 -3.47 11.41 7.43
N LEU A 146 -2.75 11.97 8.40
CA LEU A 146 -1.59 12.82 8.15
C LEU A 146 -0.50 12.06 7.38
N THR A 147 -0.23 10.82 7.78
CA THR A 147 0.76 9.97 7.09
C THR A 147 0.32 9.66 5.66
N ILE A 148 -0.96 9.35 5.44
CA ILE A 148 -1.51 9.15 4.10
C ILE A 148 -1.36 10.42 3.25
N ALA A 149 -1.63 11.60 3.81
CA ALA A 149 -1.47 12.87 3.10
C ALA A 149 -0.01 13.11 2.67
N GLU A 150 0.97 12.80 3.53
CA GLU A 150 2.39 12.88 3.19
C GLU A 150 2.76 11.92 2.05
N ILE A 151 2.29 10.67 2.09
CA ILE A 151 2.48 9.69 1.02
C ILE A 151 1.89 10.22 -0.30
N MET A 152 0.67 10.76 -0.26
CA MET A 152 0.00 11.34 -1.43
C MET A 152 0.76 12.52 -2.03
N GLU A 153 1.32 13.39 -1.20
CA GLU A 153 2.15 14.52 -1.66
C GLU A 153 3.41 14.02 -2.37
N GLN A 154 4.12 13.06 -1.77
CA GLN A 154 5.32 12.50 -2.37
C GLN A 154 5.02 11.70 -3.65
N LEU A 155 3.92 10.97 -3.68
CA LEU A 155 3.46 10.28 -4.89
C LEU A 155 3.16 11.25 -6.03
N LYS A 156 2.52 12.38 -5.73
CA LYS A 156 2.32 13.46 -6.71
C LYS A 156 3.65 13.96 -7.26
N ASN A 157 4.65 14.20 -6.40
CA ASN A 157 5.99 14.61 -6.83
C ASN A 157 6.65 13.57 -7.75
N CYS A 158 6.41 12.27 -7.53
CA CYS A 158 6.92 11.21 -8.41
C CYS A 158 6.25 11.27 -9.79
N ILE A 159 4.92 11.40 -9.83
CA ILE A 159 4.14 11.52 -11.08
C ILE A 159 4.56 12.74 -11.91
N ASP A 160 4.81 13.87 -11.25
CA ASP A 160 5.16 15.14 -11.89
C ASP A 160 6.61 15.14 -12.43
N LYS A 161 7.50 14.31 -11.86
CA LYS A 161 8.89 14.14 -12.34
C LYS A 161 9.01 13.29 -13.60
N THR A 162 8.03 12.45 -13.91
CA THR A 162 8.01 11.57 -15.09
C THR A 162 7.65 12.33 -16.39
N ILE A 163 7.94 13.64 -16.48
CA ILE A 163 7.66 14.54 -17.62
C ILE A 163 8.96 14.93 -18.33
#